data_AF-A0A4Q6BY67-F1
#
_entry.id   AF-A0A4Q6BY67-F1
#
_cell.length_a   1.000
_cell.length_b   1.000
_cell.length_c   1.000
_cell.angle_alpha   90.00
_cell.angle_beta   90.00
_cell.angle_gamma   90.00
#
_symmetry.space_group_name_H-M   'P 1'
#
loop_
_entity.id
_entity.type
_entity.pdbx_description
1 polymer ?
#
loop_
_entity_poly.entity_id
_entity_poly.type
_entity_poly.pdbx_seq_one_letter_code
_entity_poly.pdbx_strand_id
1 'polypeptide(L)'
;MSSAQEFLKTEFEKRKKQNPSFSLRAFSKWLNVSPAQVSQMLAGKRTITPETLNKIALRVGSSPLERNDLLSTLVRSLVVEHNPKALERKLLAEDQFRLIADWYHMAILSLTKLKGSKPDPRWIARRLGISAEEANLALSRLVRMKLLETHPKFRQIAEPFEVTS
;
A
#
# COMPACT_ATOMS: atom_id res chain seq x y z
N MET A 1 -13.32 -0.43 6.33
CA MET A 1 -12.00 -0.43 7.01
C MET A 1 -11.92 0.86 7.80
N SER A 2 -12.04 0.77 9.12
CA SER A 2 -12.08 1.94 10.00
C SER A 2 -10.66 2.46 10.29
N SER A 3 -10.46 3.77 10.23
CA SER A 3 -9.17 4.39 10.56
C SER A 3 -8.79 4.17 12.04
N ALA A 4 -7.52 4.33 12.41
CA ALA A 4 -7.07 4.21 13.79
C ALA A 4 -7.81 5.16 14.76
N GLN A 5 -8.18 6.36 14.29
CA GLN A 5 -8.97 7.32 15.05
C GLN A 5 -10.42 6.84 15.24
N GLU A 6 -11.01 6.28 14.19
CA GLU A 6 -12.37 5.75 14.23
C GLU A 6 -12.47 4.51 15.13
N PHE A 7 -11.46 3.65 15.11
CA PHE A 7 -11.33 2.55 16.07
C PHE A 7 -11.36 3.06 17.52
N LEU A 8 -10.56 4.09 17.83
CA LEU A 8 -10.55 4.71 19.16
C LEU A 8 -11.90 5.33 19.56
N LYS A 9 -12.56 6.02 18.61
CA LYS A 9 -13.89 6.63 18.83
C LYS A 9 -14.94 5.57 19.12
N THR A 10 -15.03 4.54 18.28
CA THR A 10 -15.97 3.43 18.43
C THR A 10 -15.80 2.74 19.79
N GLU A 11 -14.55 2.52 20.20
CA GLU A 11 -14.25 1.86 21.45
C GLU A 11 -14.55 2.72 22.69
N PHE A 12 -14.39 4.05 22.59
CA PHE A 12 -14.83 4.99 23.62
C PHE A 12 -16.36 4.98 23.75
N GLU A 13 -17.07 5.10 22.63
CA GLU A 13 -18.54 5.09 22.60
C GLU A 13 -19.12 3.77 23.12
N LYS A 14 -18.49 2.64 22.81
CA LYS A 14 -18.88 1.32 23.34
C LYS A 14 -18.85 1.30 24.88
N ARG A 15 -17.80 1.82 25.51
CA ARG A 15 -17.72 1.90 26.98
C ARG A 15 -18.69 2.91 27.56
N LYS A 16 -18.89 4.04 26.90
CA LYS A 16 -19.86 5.05 27.31
C LYS A 16 -21.31 4.54 27.25
N LYS A 17 -21.64 3.68 26.28
CA LYS A 17 -22.92 2.98 26.24
C LYS A 17 -23.11 2.02 27.41
N GLN A 18 -22.07 1.32 27.84
CA GLN A 18 -22.12 0.40 28.99
C GLN A 18 -22.17 1.14 30.33
N ASN A 19 -21.49 2.29 30.43
CA ASN A 19 -21.50 3.16 31.58
C ASN A 19 -21.61 4.62 31.12
N PRO A 20 -22.81 5.24 31.20
CA PRO A 20 -23.01 6.63 30.79
C PRO A 20 -22.11 7.64 31.50
N SER A 21 -21.63 7.32 32.71
CA SER A 21 -20.67 8.15 33.47
C SER A 21 -19.21 7.99 33.01
N PHE A 22 -18.93 7.10 32.05
CA PHE A 22 -17.59 6.84 31.55
C PHE A 22 -17.02 8.07 30.81
N SER A 23 -16.18 8.81 31.52
CA SER A 23 -15.59 10.05 31.03
C SER A 23 -14.34 9.81 30.18
N LEU A 24 -13.94 10.83 29.43
CA LEU A 24 -12.67 10.82 28.68
C LEU A 24 -11.47 10.60 29.61
N ARG A 25 -11.50 11.10 30.84
CA ARG A 25 -10.45 10.87 31.85
C ARG A 25 -10.38 9.40 32.25
N ALA A 26 -11.54 8.76 32.45
CA ALA A 26 -11.60 7.32 32.73
C ALA A 26 -11.06 6.50 31.55
N PHE A 27 -11.40 6.88 30.32
CA PHE A 27 -10.86 6.24 29.12
C PHE A 27 -9.35 6.39 29.00
N SER A 28 -8.83 7.58 29.27
CA SER A 28 -7.40 7.88 29.21
C SER A 28 -6.61 7.07 30.26
N LYS A 29 -7.13 7.00 31.50
CA LYS A 29 -6.58 6.15 32.56
C LYS A 29 -6.62 4.68 32.16
N TRP A 30 -7.72 4.24 31.54
CA TRP A 30 -7.84 2.87 31.06
C TRP A 30 -6.83 2.56 29.96
N LEU A 31 -6.60 3.47 29.00
CA LEU A 31 -5.60 3.32 27.94
C LEU A 31 -4.14 3.49 28.41
N ASN A 32 -3.92 3.99 29.63
CA ASN A 32 -2.62 4.43 30.12
C ASN A 32 -1.96 5.51 29.23
N VAL A 33 -2.77 6.48 28.80
CA VAL A 33 -2.37 7.62 27.96
C VAL A 33 -2.90 8.90 28.61
N SER A 34 -2.21 10.04 28.45
CA SER A 34 -2.68 11.27 29.10
C SER A 34 -4.00 11.76 28.50
N PRO A 35 -4.89 12.41 29.28
CA PRO A 35 -6.16 12.95 28.77
C PRO A 35 -5.98 13.94 27.61
N ALA A 36 -4.91 14.74 27.64
CA ALA A 36 -4.57 15.66 26.56
C ALA A 36 -4.24 14.90 25.26
N GLN A 37 -3.44 13.83 25.36
CA GLN A 37 -3.08 13.00 24.22
C GLN A 37 -4.31 12.31 23.61
N VAL A 38 -5.14 11.66 24.42
CA VAL A 38 -6.36 11.00 23.93
C VAL A 38 -7.31 12.00 23.27
N SER A 39 -7.50 13.17 23.88
CA SER A 39 -8.32 14.25 23.29
C SER A 39 -7.79 14.68 21.92
N GLN A 40 -6.47 14.92 21.80
CA GLN A 40 -5.86 15.30 20.54
C GLN A 40 -5.94 14.20 19.47
N MET A 41 -5.80 12.92 19.86
CA MET A 41 -5.96 11.77 18.97
C MET A 41 -7.40 11.66 18.46
N LEU A 42 -8.40 11.75 19.36
CA LEU A 42 -9.82 11.71 18.98
C LEU A 42 -10.23 12.90 18.11
N ALA A 43 -9.60 14.07 18.30
CA ALA A 43 -9.80 15.24 17.46
C ALA A 43 -9.01 15.22 16.14
N GLY A 44 -8.14 14.22 15.92
CA GLY A 44 -7.28 14.13 14.73
C GLY A 44 -6.13 15.14 14.71
N LYS A 45 -5.94 15.93 15.76
CA LYS A 45 -4.85 16.92 15.88
C LYS A 45 -3.49 16.28 16.17
N ARG A 46 -3.50 15.06 16.72
CA ARG A 46 -2.28 14.29 16.98
C ARG A 46 -2.37 12.94 16.29
N THR A 47 -1.37 12.67 15.46
CA THR A 47 -1.21 11.40 14.76
C THR A 47 -0.99 10.25 15.73
N ILE A 48 -1.72 9.15 15.53
CA ILE A 48 -1.56 7.92 16.33
C ILE A 48 -0.36 7.16 15.79
N THR A 49 0.61 6.85 16.65
CA THR A 49 1.78 6.04 16.24
C THR A 49 1.43 4.54 16.22
N PRO A 50 2.12 3.72 15.40
CA PRO A 50 1.92 2.27 15.37
C PRO A 50 2.08 1.61 16.75
N GLU A 51 3.07 2.04 17.53
CA GLU A 51 3.28 1.54 18.90
C GLU A 51 2.09 1.84 19.82
N THR A 52 1.57 3.07 19.75
CA THR A 52 0.41 3.47 20.55
C THR A 52 -0.81 2.67 20.13
N LEU A 53 -1.06 2.53 18.83
CA LEU A 53 -2.17 1.74 18.31
C LEU A 53 -2.08 0.27 18.73
N ASN A 54 -0.88 -0.32 18.69
CA ASN A 54 -0.66 -1.70 19.11
C ASN A 54 -0.98 -1.89 20.61
N LYS A 55 -0.51 -0.97 21.48
CA LYS A 55 -0.82 -1.00 22.93
C LYS A 55 -2.32 -0.89 23.18
N ILE A 56 -3.00 0.00 22.46
CA ILE A 56 -4.44 0.22 22.59
C ILE A 56 -5.21 -1.02 22.12
N ALA A 57 -4.91 -1.54 20.92
CA ALA A 57 -5.57 -2.72 20.36
C ALA A 57 -5.40 -3.97 21.22
N LEU A 58 -4.20 -4.18 21.79
CA LEU A 58 -3.96 -5.23 22.78
C LEU A 58 -4.88 -5.11 23.99
N ARG A 59 -5.04 -3.90 24.51
CA ARG A 59 -5.83 -3.64 25.72
C ARG A 59 -7.33 -3.74 25.50
N VAL A 60 -7.78 -3.43 24.28
CA VAL A 60 -9.16 -3.63 23.81
C VAL A 60 -9.49 -5.12 23.61
N GLY A 61 -8.47 -5.97 23.52
CA GLY A 61 -8.66 -7.41 23.27
C GLY A 61 -8.89 -7.72 21.79
N SER A 62 -8.44 -6.86 20.87
CA SER A 62 -8.51 -7.13 19.43
C SER A 62 -7.70 -8.38 19.09
N SER A 63 -8.26 -9.22 18.22
CA SER A 63 -7.58 -10.41 17.71
C SER A 63 -6.28 -10.04 16.96
N PRO A 64 -5.33 -10.98 16.81
CA PRO A 64 -4.12 -10.72 16.02
C PRO A 64 -4.42 -10.27 14.58
N LEU A 65 -5.48 -10.80 13.97
CA LEU A 65 -5.90 -10.45 12.61
C LEU A 65 -6.42 -9.01 12.52
N GLU A 66 -7.36 -8.63 13.37
CA GLU A 66 -7.90 -7.26 13.41
C GLU A 66 -6.81 -6.23 13.70
N ARG A 67 -5.87 -6.59 14.59
CA ARG A 67 -4.76 -5.71 14.94
C ARG A 67 -3.80 -5.48 13.77
N ASN A 68 -3.47 -6.54 13.05
CA ASN A 68 -2.62 -6.43 11.85
C ASN A 68 -3.29 -5.59 10.76
N ASP A 69 -4.59 -5.78 10.54
CA ASP A 69 -5.36 -4.97 9.58
C ASP A 69 -5.34 -3.48 9.95
N LEU A 70 -5.60 -3.15 11.22
CA LEU A 70 -5.54 -1.78 11.74
C LEU A 70 -4.14 -1.15 11.61
N LEU A 71 -3.09 -1.90 11.97
CA LEU A 71 -1.71 -1.41 11.87
C LEU A 71 -1.30 -1.20 10.40
N SER A 72 -1.66 -2.11 9.51
CA SER A 72 -1.35 -1.99 8.08
C SER A 72 -2.04 -0.76 7.46
N THR A 73 -3.29 -0.52 7.83
CA THR A 73 -4.07 0.65 7.40
C THR A 73 -3.44 1.94 7.89
N LEU A 74 -3.03 1.99 9.16
CA LEU A 74 -2.33 3.15 9.74
C LEU A 74 -0.99 3.41 9.04
N VAL A 75 -0.15 2.39 8.87
CA VAL A 75 1.15 2.56 8.20
C VAL A 75 0.97 3.08 6.78
N ARG A 76 -0.03 2.57 6.05
CA ARG A 76 -0.36 3.04 4.71
C ARG A 76 -0.74 4.53 4.72
N SER A 77 -1.60 4.95 5.65
CA SER A 77 -2.00 6.37 5.74
C SER A 77 -0.82 7.27 6.11
N LEU A 78 0.02 6.86 7.06
CA LEU A 78 1.20 7.63 7.48
C LEU A 78 2.22 7.80 6.34
N VAL A 79 2.48 6.74 5.59
CA VAL A 79 3.42 6.76 4.46
C VAL A 79 2.91 7.68 3.35
N VAL A 80 1.60 7.63 3.04
CA VAL A 80 0.98 8.51 2.05
C VAL A 80 1.01 9.97 2.50
N GLU A 81 0.68 10.26 3.76
CA GLU A 81 0.62 11.63 4.28
C GLU A 81 2.01 12.28 4.45
N HIS A 82 2.99 11.55 5.02
CA HIS A 82 4.27 12.16 5.41
C HIS A 82 5.33 12.09 4.31
N ASN A 83 5.24 11.12 3.38
CA ASN A 83 6.27 10.99 2.35
C ASN A 83 5.74 10.24 1.11
N PRO A 84 4.93 10.90 0.26
CA PRO A 84 4.43 10.29 -0.98
C PRO A 84 5.58 9.77 -1.86
N LYS A 85 6.74 10.45 -1.86
CA LYS A 85 7.95 10.01 -2.57
C LYS A 85 8.58 8.73 -1.99
N ALA A 86 8.40 8.43 -0.70
CA ALA A 86 8.86 7.16 -0.13
C ALA A 86 7.98 5.99 -0.58
N LEU A 87 6.66 6.19 -0.69
CA LEU A 87 5.77 5.19 -1.25
C LEU A 87 6.11 4.92 -2.72
N GLU A 88 6.29 5.99 -3.50
CA GLU A 88 6.69 5.90 -4.90
C GLU A 88 8.02 5.16 -5.06
N ARG A 89 9.04 5.48 -4.25
CA ARG A 89 10.32 4.75 -4.23
C ARG A 89 10.15 3.26 -3.90
N LYS A 90 9.30 2.90 -2.94
CA LYS A 90 9.06 1.50 -2.58
C LYS A 90 8.32 0.74 -3.69
N LEU A 91 7.34 1.38 -4.33
CA LEU A 91 6.63 0.81 -5.48
C LEU A 91 7.58 0.60 -6.66
N LEU A 92 8.45 1.58 -6.95
CA LEU A 92 9.50 1.45 -7.96
C LEU A 92 10.47 0.30 -7.63
N ALA A 93 10.86 0.13 -6.37
CA ALA A 93 11.73 -0.97 -5.94
C ALA A 93 11.06 -2.35 -6.12
N GLU A 94 9.78 -2.49 -5.77
CA GLU A 94 9.01 -3.73 -6.03
C GLU A 94 8.89 -4.00 -7.53
N ASP A 95 8.62 -2.96 -8.34
CA ASP A 95 8.53 -3.11 -9.79
C ASP A 95 9.87 -3.51 -10.42
N GLN A 96 10.99 -2.96 -9.94
CA GLN A 96 12.34 -3.39 -10.33
C GLN A 96 12.60 -4.84 -9.97
N PHE A 97 12.21 -5.27 -8.75
CA PHE A 97 12.34 -6.66 -8.34
C PHE A 97 11.51 -7.58 -9.25
N ARG A 98 10.26 -7.24 -9.54
CA ARG A 98 9.38 -8.02 -10.42
C ARG A 98 9.89 -8.10 -11.85
N LEU A 99 10.44 -7.01 -12.37
CA LEU A 99 11.10 -6.99 -13.68
C LEU A 99 12.21 -8.05 -13.77
N ILE A 100 12.97 -8.25 -12.70
CA ILE A 100 14.05 -9.25 -12.61
C ILE A 100 13.51 -10.66 -12.36
N ALA A 101 12.52 -10.79 -11.47
CA ALA A 101 12.02 -12.08 -11.02
C ALA A 101 11.22 -12.81 -12.12
N ASP A 102 10.54 -12.06 -12.97
CA ASP A 102 9.61 -12.59 -13.96
C ASP A 102 10.16 -12.44 -15.39
N TRP A 103 10.57 -13.57 -15.98
CA TRP A 103 11.23 -13.64 -17.30
C TRP A 103 10.42 -12.99 -18.45
N TYR A 104 9.09 -12.97 -18.34
CA TYR A 104 8.21 -12.50 -19.41
C TYR A 104 8.32 -10.99 -19.64
N HIS A 105 8.80 -10.20 -18.68
CA HIS A 105 9.04 -8.78 -18.91
C HIS A 105 10.11 -8.55 -19.97
N MET A 106 11.23 -9.28 -19.89
CA MET A 106 12.30 -9.22 -20.89
C MET A 106 11.83 -9.76 -22.26
N ALA A 107 10.98 -10.79 -22.24
CA ALA A 107 10.39 -11.31 -23.47
C ALA A 107 9.45 -10.28 -24.14
N ILE A 108 8.64 -9.55 -23.37
CA ILE A 108 7.77 -8.48 -23.89
C ILE A 108 8.59 -7.35 -24.52
N LEU A 109 9.68 -6.92 -23.87
CA LEU A 109 10.60 -5.93 -24.45
C LEU A 109 11.17 -6.43 -25.78
N SER A 110 11.54 -7.70 -25.86
CA SER A 110 12.03 -8.32 -27.10
C SER A 110 10.95 -8.38 -28.19
N LEU A 111 9.68 -8.62 -27.83
CA LEU A 111 8.56 -8.60 -28.79
C LEU A 111 8.37 -7.24 -29.47
N THR A 112 8.74 -6.13 -28.81
CA THR A 112 8.64 -4.79 -29.42
C THR A 112 9.52 -4.65 -30.67
N LYS A 113 10.60 -5.43 -30.76
CA LYS A 113 11.57 -5.41 -31.88
C LYS A 113 11.08 -6.22 -33.08
N LEU A 114 10.01 -6.99 -32.94
CA LEU A 114 9.45 -7.80 -34.03
C LEU A 114 8.59 -6.96 -34.99
N LYS A 115 8.65 -7.30 -36.28
CA LYS A 115 7.75 -6.71 -37.29
C LYS A 115 6.30 -7.10 -36.99
N GLY A 116 5.41 -6.12 -36.93
CA GLY A 116 3.98 -6.33 -36.63
C GLY A 116 3.67 -6.54 -35.14
N SER A 117 4.56 -6.11 -34.25
CA SER A 117 4.32 -6.10 -32.82
C SER A 117 3.08 -5.27 -32.46
N LYS A 118 2.31 -5.73 -31.47
CA LYS A 118 1.05 -5.10 -31.05
C LYS A 118 1.07 -4.84 -29.55
N PRO A 119 0.67 -3.64 -29.07
CA PRO A 119 0.52 -3.36 -27.65
C PRO A 119 -0.79 -3.96 -27.10
N ASP A 120 -1.06 -5.23 -27.41
CA ASP A 120 -2.28 -5.94 -27.03
C ASP A 120 -1.92 -7.08 -26.05
N PRO A 121 -2.43 -7.05 -24.80
CA PRO A 121 -2.19 -8.11 -23.82
C PRO A 121 -2.55 -9.51 -24.34
N ARG A 122 -3.61 -9.65 -25.14
CA ARG A 122 -4.03 -10.97 -25.68
C ARG A 122 -3.07 -11.49 -26.75
N TRP A 123 -2.52 -10.60 -27.57
CA TRP A 123 -1.49 -10.95 -28.54
C TRP A 123 -0.20 -11.39 -27.84
N ILE A 124 0.23 -10.65 -26.80
CA ILE A 124 1.42 -10.97 -26.00
C ILE A 124 1.25 -12.32 -25.28
N ALA A 125 0.13 -12.50 -24.60
CA ALA A 125 -0.20 -13.73 -23.86
C ALA A 125 -0.06 -14.97 -24.74
N ARG A 126 -0.65 -14.93 -25.95
CA ARG A 126 -0.55 -16.03 -26.92
C ARG A 126 0.87 -16.26 -27.44
N ARG A 127 1.68 -15.20 -27.58
CA ARG A 127 3.06 -15.30 -28.08
C ARG A 127 4.03 -15.87 -27.05
N LEU A 128 3.79 -15.59 -25.78
CA LEU A 128 4.67 -15.98 -24.68
C LEU A 128 4.16 -17.19 -23.89
N GLY A 129 2.93 -17.65 -24.14
CA GLY A 129 2.34 -18.77 -23.39
C GLY A 129 2.00 -18.41 -21.94
N ILE A 130 1.72 -17.14 -21.67
CA ILE A 130 1.29 -16.62 -20.35
C ILE A 130 -0.21 -16.27 -20.38
N SER A 131 -0.80 -16.01 -19.22
CA SER A 131 -2.18 -15.54 -19.13
C SER A 131 -2.33 -14.10 -19.64
N ALA A 132 -3.55 -13.74 -20.09
CA ALA A 132 -3.85 -12.37 -20.49
C ALA A 132 -3.70 -11.37 -19.32
N GLU A 133 -3.96 -11.82 -18.09
CA GLU A 133 -3.79 -11.02 -16.88
C GLU A 133 -2.31 -10.74 -16.61
N GLU A 134 -1.44 -11.75 -16.67
CA GLU A 134 0.01 -11.58 -16.53
C GLU A 134 0.55 -10.61 -17.59
N ALA A 135 0.13 -10.77 -18.85
CA ALA A 135 0.52 -9.86 -19.93
C ALA A 135 0.07 -8.41 -19.68
N ASN A 136 -1.15 -8.22 -19.15
CA ASN A 136 -1.70 -6.91 -18.83
C ASN A 136 -0.96 -6.22 -17.67
N LEU A 137 -0.69 -6.98 -16.60
CA LEU A 137 0.08 -6.51 -15.45
C LEU A 137 1.52 -6.16 -15.86
N ALA A 138 2.15 -7.01 -16.69
CA ALA A 138 3.49 -6.79 -17.19
C ALA A 138 3.60 -5.52 -18.05
N LEU A 139 2.65 -5.31 -18.99
CA LEU A 139 2.59 -4.10 -19.80
C LEU A 139 2.42 -2.85 -18.92
N SER A 140 1.48 -2.89 -17.98
CA SER A 140 1.24 -1.78 -17.06
C SER A 140 2.49 -1.43 -16.24
N ARG A 141 3.24 -2.44 -15.80
CA ARG A 141 4.50 -2.28 -15.08
C ARG A 141 5.59 -1.67 -15.97
N LEU A 142 5.81 -2.21 -17.17
CA LEU A 142 6.84 -1.73 -18.10
C LEU A 142 6.61 -0.27 -18.53
N VAL A 143 5.34 0.12 -18.72
CA VAL A 143 4.97 1.52 -18.98
C VAL A 143 5.23 2.40 -17.77
N ARG A 144 4.82 1.97 -16.56
CA ARG A 144 5.05 2.70 -15.31
C ARG A 144 6.53 2.92 -15.03
N MET A 145 7.37 1.94 -15.35
CA MET A 145 8.83 2.01 -15.24
C MET A 145 9.50 2.81 -16.37
N LYS A 146 8.74 3.35 -17.33
CA LYS A 146 9.26 4.07 -18.50
C LYS A 146 10.23 3.25 -19.35
N LEU A 147 10.04 1.93 -19.40
CA LEU A 147 10.81 1.02 -20.26
C LEU A 147 10.13 0.83 -21.61
N LEU A 148 8.81 1.01 -21.65
CA LEU A 148 7.97 0.73 -22.80
C LEU A 148 6.94 1.84 -23.02
N GLU A 149 6.71 2.17 -24.29
CA GLU A 149 5.64 3.05 -24.74
C GLU A 149 4.68 2.25 -25.61
N THR A 150 3.36 2.42 -25.40
CA THR A 150 2.31 1.73 -26.17
C THR A 150 1.62 2.64 -27.19
N HIS A 151 1.76 3.97 -27.07
CA HIS A 151 1.20 4.98 -27.98
C HIS A 151 2.23 6.07 -28.28
N PRO A 152 2.42 6.51 -29.54
CA PRO A 152 1.67 6.13 -30.75
C PRO A 152 2.11 4.79 -31.35
N LYS A 153 3.21 4.20 -30.88
CA LYS A 153 3.75 2.92 -31.36
C LYS A 153 4.19 2.07 -30.18
N PHE A 154 4.16 0.75 -30.35
CA PHE A 154 4.64 -0.19 -29.36
C PHE A 154 6.17 -0.30 -29.44
N ARG A 155 6.87 0.35 -28.51
CA ARG A 155 8.34 0.51 -28.58
C ARG A 155 8.97 0.48 -27.19
N GLN A 156 10.12 -0.18 -27.09
CA GLN A 156 11.03 -0.03 -25.95
C GLN A 156 11.74 1.34 -26.02
N ILE A 157 11.68 2.10 -24.93
CA ILE A 157 12.19 3.47 -24.85
C ILE A 157 13.42 3.63 -23.94
N ALA A 158 13.70 2.64 -23.08
CA ALA A 158 14.88 2.62 -22.22
C ALA A 158 15.40 1.19 -22.03
N GLU A 159 16.67 1.06 -21.66
CA GLU A 159 17.25 -0.22 -21.27
C GLU A 159 16.82 -0.58 -19.84
N PRO A 160 16.46 -1.84 -19.56
CA PRO A 160 15.95 -2.26 -18.26
C PRO A 160 17.00 -2.21 -17.15
N PHE A 161 18.30 -2.23 -17.49
CA PHE A 161 19.41 -2.22 -16.53
C PHE A 161 20.58 -1.38 -17.06
N GLU A 162 21.14 -0.54 -16.21
CA GLU A 162 22.47 0.03 -16.44
C GLU A 162 23.50 -1.00 -16.01
N VAL A 163 24.29 -1.51 -16.97
CA VAL A 163 25.42 -2.38 -16.65
C VAL A 163 26.55 -1.47 -16.18
N THR A 164 26.76 -1.35 -14.87
CA THR A 164 28.02 -0.79 -14.37
C THR A 164 29.16 -1.70 -14.82
N SER A 165 29.94 -1.19 -15.76
CA SER A 165 31.18 -1.82 -16.26
C SER A 165 32.31 -1.58 -15.27
#